data_AF-A0A957M875-F1
#
_entry.id   AF-A0A957M875-F1
#
_cell.length_a   1.000
_cell.length_b   1.000
_cell.length_c   1.000
_cell.angle_alpha   90.00
_cell.angle_beta   90.00
_cell.angle_gamma   90.00
#
_symmetry.space_group_name_H-M   'P 1'
#
loop_
_entity.id
_entity.type
_entity.pdbx_description
1 polymer ?
#
loop_
_entity_poly.entity_id
_entity_poly.type
_entity_poly.pdbx_seq_one_letter_code
_entity_poly.pdbx_strand_id
1 'polypeptide(L)'
;MKIEQFIWLETIVDKLLAKHAVTPSEAEEVLFNRPRVRFQETGHRPGENLYAAYGVTDAGRYLVVFFLLKEVHAVLVVSAREMEPGERRRYERK
;
A
#
# COMPACT_ATOMS: atom_id res chain seq x y z
N MET A 1 -9.39 -9.23 1.69
CA MET A 1 -9.64 -8.11 0.77
C MET A 1 -9.58 -8.67 -0.63
N LYS A 2 -10.62 -8.47 -1.45
CA LYS A 2 -10.59 -8.82 -2.87
C LYS A 2 -10.17 -7.55 -3.62
N ILE A 3 -9.13 -7.64 -4.44
CA ILE A 3 -8.67 -6.56 -5.31
C ILE A 3 -8.83 -7.06 -6.74
N GLU A 4 -9.54 -6.29 -7.57
CA GLU A 4 -9.77 -6.64 -8.97
C GLU A 4 -9.04 -5.68 -9.92
N GLN A 5 -8.68 -4.49 -9.44
CA GLN A 5 -8.01 -3.47 -10.23
C GLN A 5 -7.11 -2.58 -9.37
N PHE A 6 -5.91 -2.27 -9.88
CA PHE A 6 -5.07 -1.18 -9.36
C PHE A 6 -5.21 0.05 -10.24
N ILE A 7 -5.28 1.20 -9.60
CA ILE A 7 -5.29 2.51 -10.24
C ILE A 7 -3.97 3.17 -9.86
N TRP A 8 -3.21 3.54 -10.89
CA TRP A 8 -1.94 4.23 -10.76
C TRP A 8 -2.02 5.60 -11.42
N LEU A 9 -1.65 6.63 -10.68
CA LEU A 9 -1.41 7.96 -11.25
C LEU A 9 0.07 8.08 -11.58
N GLU A 10 0.40 8.53 -12.78
CA GLU A 10 1.78 8.68 -13.26
C GLU A 10 2.64 9.48 -12.27
N THR A 11 2.12 10.60 -11.76
CA THR A 11 2.78 11.43 -10.76
C THR A 11 3.08 10.69 -9.44
N ILE A 12 2.27 9.70 -9.08
CA ILE A 12 2.52 8.85 -7.91
C ILE A 12 3.59 7.82 -8.25
N VAL A 13 3.50 7.17 -9.41
CA VAL A 13 4.51 6.19 -9.87
C VAL A 13 5.90 6.83 -9.88
N ASP A 14 6.03 8.00 -10.50
CA ASP A 14 7.30 8.74 -10.56
C ASP A 14 7.83 9.08 -9.17
N LYS A 15 6.95 9.56 -8.28
CA LYS A 15 7.30 9.86 -6.89
C LYS A 15 7.77 8.62 -6.13
N LEU A 16 7.13 7.46 -6.32
CA LEU A 16 7.52 6.22 -5.65
C LEU A 16 8.91 5.77 -6.08
N LEU A 17 9.15 5.77 -7.39
CA LEU A 17 10.43 5.39 -7.95
C LEU A 17 11.53 6.35 -7.48
N ALA A 18 11.32 7.66 -7.62
CA ALA A 18 12.33 8.67 -7.32
C ALA A 18 12.61 8.83 -5.83
N LYS A 19 11.58 8.80 -4.98
CA LYS A 19 11.72 9.09 -3.53
C LYS A 19 11.89 7.85 -2.68
N HIS A 20 11.31 6.73 -3.08
CA HIS A 20 11.20 5.54 -2.25
C HIS A 20 11.84 4.29 -2.86
N ALA A 21 12.29 4.35 -4.13
CA ALA A 21 12.77 3.20 -4.88
C ALA A 21 11.80 2.01 -4.77
N VAL A 22 10.50 2.31 -4.87
CA VAL A 22 9.41 1.32 -4.88
C VAL A 22 8.76 1.36 -6.23
N THR A 23 8.64 0.20 -6.86
CA THR A 23 7.93 0.03 -8.13
C THR A 23 6.44 -0.23 -7.89
N PRO A 24 5.57 0.03 -8.90
CA PRO A 24 4.18 -0.40 -8.84
C PRO A 24 4.01 -1.89 -8.52
N SER A 25 4.81 -2.75 -9.14
CA SER A 25 4.77 -4.19 -8.94
C SER A 25 5.02 -4.59 -7.48
N GLU A 26 6.01 -3.99 -6.81
CA GLU A 26 6.29 -4.27 -5.40
C GLU A 26 5.13 -3.86 -4.48
N ALA A 27 4.45 -2.75 -4.79
CA ALA A 27 3.27 -2.33 -4.04
C ALA A 27 2.10 -3.28 -4.26
N GLU A 28 1.91 -3.77 -5.48
CA GLU A 28 0.90 -4.78 -5.82
C GLU A 28 1.18 -6.12 -5.13
N GLU A 29 2.43 -6.60 -5.16
CA GLU A 29 2.87 -7.81 -4.44
C GLU A 29 2.48 -7.75 -2.96
N VAL A 30 2.77 -6.63 -2.29
CA VAL A 30 2.40 -6.43 -0.87
C VAL A 30 0.89 -6.51 -0.68
N LEU A 31 0.11 -5.95 -1.60
CA LEU A 31 -1.34 -5.95 -1.53
C LEU A 31 -1.95 -7.34 -1.83
N PHE A 32 -1.28 -8.16 -2.63
CA PHE A 32 -1.69 -9.54 -2.92
C PHE A 32 -1.21 -10.57 -1.89
N ASN A 33 -0.05 -10.36 -1.26
CA ASN A 33 0.59 -11.29 -0.31
C ASN A 33 -0.05 -11.31 1.09
N ARG A 34 -1.38 -11.19 1.15
CA ARG A 34 -2.18 -11.15 2.38
C ARG A 34 -1.64 -10.10 3.39
N PRO A 35 -1.68 -8.81 3.03
CA PRO A 35 -1.17 -7.75 3.88
C PRO A 35 -1.93 -7.65 5.19
N ARG A 36 -1.27 -7.10 6.21
CA ARG A 36 -1.96 -6.59 7.40
C ARG A 36 -2.48 -5.20 7.08
N VAL A 37 -3.78 -5.07 6.85
CA VAL A 37 -4.43 -3.79 6.53
C VAL A 37 -4.85 -3.08 7.82
N ARG A 38 -4.59 -1.78 7.88
CA ARG A 38 -5.06 -0.89 8.95
C ARG A 38 -5.71 0.34 8.37
N PHE A 39 -6.81 0.74 8.98
CA PHE A 39 -7.41 2.05 8.74
C PHE A 39 -6.49 3.15 9.27
N GLN A 40 -6.28 4.20 8.48
CA GLN A 40 -5.49 5.38 8.85
C GLN A 40 -6.41 6.58 9.11
N GLU A 41 -7.18 6.99 8.11
CA GLU A 41 -8.01 8.19 8.20
C GLU A 41 -9.23 8.11 7.28
N THR A 42 -10.31 8.78 7.68
CA THR A 42 -11.49 8.98 6.83
C THR A 42 -11.17 10.04 5.77
N GLY A 43 -11.37 9.73 4.49
CA GLY A 43 -11.19 10.72 3.44
C GLY A 43 -12.22 11.85 3.51
N HIS A 44 -11.94 12.96 2.83
CA HIS A 44 -12.87 14.09 2.72
C HIS A 44 -14.16 13.76 1.96
N ARG A 45 -14.20 12.63 1.24
CA ARG A 45 -15.36 12.15 0.49
C ARG A 45 -15.77 10.76 0.97
N PRO A 46 -17.08 10.44 0.96
CA PRO A 46 -17.56 9.08 1.18
C PRO A 46 -16.86 8.12 0.21
N GLY A 47 -16.36 6.99 0.73
CA GLY A 47 -15.66 5.99 -0.09
C GLY A 47 -14.20 6.31 -0.40
N GLU A 48 -13.57 7.28 0.28
CA GLU A 48 -12.13 7.60 0.12
C GLU A 48 -11.34 7.41 1.42
N ASN A 49 -11.67 6.38 2.20
CA ASN A 49 -10.93 6.05 3.41
C ASN A 49 -9.49 5.63 3.07
N LEU A 50 -8.53 6.18 3.81
CA LEU A 50 -7.13 5.85 3.68
C LEU A 50 -6.78 4.63 4.53
N TYR A 51 -6.17 3.64 3.87
CA TYR A 51 -5.68 2.43 4.50
C TYR A 51 -4.18 2.31 4.31
N ALA A 52 -3.54 1.64 5.26
CA ALA A 52 -2.16 1.20 5.16
C ALA A 52 -2.10 -0.34 5.17
N ALA A 53 -1.53 -0.93 4.13
CA ALA A 53 -1.20 -2.33 4.03
C ALA A 53 0.28 -2.53 4.39
N TYR A 54 0.54 -3.35 5.39
CA TYR A 54 1.88 -3.77 5.77
C TYR A 54 2.11 -5.17 5.23
N GLY A 55 3.18 -5.38 4.47
CA GLY A 55 3.51 -6.70 3.93
C GLY A 55 4.95 -6.82 3.48
N VAL A 56 5.24 -7.96 2.87
CA VAL A 56 6.57 -8.31 2.35
C VAL A 56 6.42 -8.59 0.86
N THR A 57 7.33 -8.04 0.06
CA THR A 57 7.43 -8.32 -1.38
C THR A 57 7.97 -9.73 -1.61
N ASP A 58 7.89 -10.23 -2.84
CA ASP A 58 8.44 -11.54 -3.18
C ASP A 58 9.98 -11.59 -3.03
N ALA A 59 10.63 -10.43 -3.19
CA ALA A 59 12.05 -10.23 -2.94
C ALA A 59 12.41 -10.07 -1.44
N GLY A 60 11.45 -10.14 -0.52
CA GLY A 60 11.70 -10.06 0.92
C GLY A 60 11.79 -8.64 1.49
N ARG A 61 11.42 -7.60 0.73
CA ARG A 61 11.40 -6.22 1.24
C ARG A 61 10.15 -5.96 2.06
N TYR A 62 10.30 -5.31 3.20
CA TYR A 62 9.19 -4.96 4.08
C TYR A 62 8.66 -3.58 3.70
N LEU A 63 7.47 -3.52 3.11
CA LEU A 63 6.87 -2.29 2.65
C LEU A 63 5.56 -1.99 3.37
N VAL A 64 5.29 -0.69 3.54
CA VAL A 64 3.96 -0.17 3.84
C VAL A 64 3.42 0.53 2.60
N VAL A 65 2.23 0.14 2.18
CA VAL A 65 1.50 0.68 1.03
C VAL A 65 0.27 1.41 1.53
N PHE A 66 0.18 2.69 1.22
CA PHE A 66 -0.96 3.56 1.51
C PHE A 66 -1.88 3.61 0.30
N PHE A 67 -3.16 3.32 0.51
CA PHE A 67 -4.11 3.21 -0.58
C PHE A 67 -5.54 3.56 -0.16
N LEU A 68 -6.35 3.91 -1.16
CA LEU A 68 -7.79 4.12 -1.03
C LEU A 68 -8.54 2.92 -1.61
N LEU A 69 -9.58 2.46 -0.92
CA LEU A 69 -10.53 1.47 -1.43
C LEU A 69 -11.68 2.18 -2.13
N LYS A 70 -11.88 1.90 -3.42
CA LYS A 70 -13.04 2.34 -4.19
C LYS A 70 -14.14 1.26 -4.18
N GLU A 71 -15.37 1.62 -4.52
CA GLU A 71 -16.56 0.75 -4.35
C GLU A 71 -16.52 -0.57 -5.14
N VAL A 72 -15.72 -0.67 -6.20
CA VAL A 72 -15.65 -1.84 -7.12
C VAL A 72 -14.35 -2.65 -6.94
N HIS A 73 -13.95 -2.96 -5.69
CA HIS A 73 -12.69 -3.67 -5.39
C HIS A 73 -11.44 -3.08 -6.06
N ALA A 74 -11.49 -1.80 -6.41
CA ALA A 74 -10.41 -1.08 -7.04
C ALA A 74 -9.60 -0.35 -5.97
N VAL A 75 -8.29 -0.40 -6.13
CA VAL A 75 -7.33 0.18 -5.19
C VAL A 75 -6.59 1.31 -5.88
N LEU A 76 -6.69 2.52 -5.34
CA LEU A 76 -5.84 3.64 -5.74
C LEU A 76 -4.66 3.70 -4.77
N VAL A 77 -3.45 3.38 -5.25
CA VAL A 77 -2.24 3.53 -4.44
C VAL A 77 -1.83 5.00 -4.41
N VAL A 78 -1.64 5.56 -3.22
CA VAL A 78 -1.27 6.96 -3.01
C VAL A 78 0.17 7.13 -2.56
N SER A 79 0.73 6.11 -1.90
CA SER A 79 2.14 6.08 -1.52
C SER A 79 2.57 4.67 -1.15
N ALA A 80 3.85 4.36 -1.27
CA ALA A 80 4.47 3.15 -0.76
C ALA A 80 5.91 3.46 -0.34
N ARG A 81 6.38 2.85 0.75
CA ARG A 81 7.76 3.01 1.22
C ARG A 81 8.19 1.80 2.05
N GLU A 82 9.48 1.69 2.31
CA GLU A 82 9.98 0.74 3.30
C GLU A 82 9.39 1.02 4.67
N MET A 83 9.10 -0.04 5.41
CA MET A 83 8.66 0.06 6.80
C MET A 83 9.77 0.66 7.66
N GLU A 84 9.40 1.58 8.54
CA GLU A 84 10.30 2.05 9.58
C GLU A 84 10.60 0.91 10.58
N PRO A 85 11.73 0.95 11.31
CA PRO A 85 12.10 -0.12 12.24
C PRO A 85 11.01 -0.45 13.27
N GLY A 86 10.25 0.55 13.73
CA GLY A 86 9.11 0.35 14.63
C GLY A 86 7.92 -0.34 13.97
N GLU A 87 7.60 0.03 12.72
CA GLU A 87 6.54 -0.60 11.92
C GLU A 87 6.88 -2.06 11.62
N ARG A 88 8.13 -2.34 11.23
CA ARG A 88 8.62 -3.69 10.97
C ARG A 88 8.51 -4.57 12.22
N ARG A 89 8.99 -4.09 13.37
CA ARG A 89 8.86 -4.82 14.65
C ARG A 89 7.40 -5.13 14.99
N ARG A 90 6.49 -4.20 14.73
CA ARG A 90 5.05 -4.38 14.96
C ARG A 90 4.40 -5.32 13.94
N TYR A 91 4.92 -5.38 12.72
CA TYR A 91 4.49 -6.32 11.69
C TYR A 91 4.97 -7.75 12.00
N GLU A 92 6.18 -7.92 12.50
CA GLU A 92 6.74 -9.22 12.85
C GLU A 92 6.13 -9.80 14.15
N ARG A 93 5.74 -8.94 15.10
CA ARG A 93 4.96 -9.35 16.28
C ARG A 93 3.55 -9.75 15.82
N LYS A 94 3.22 -11.04 15.93
CA LYS A 94 1.89 -11.60 15.62
C LYS A 94 0.84 -11.05 16.56
#